data_AF-A0A7S4BJ36-F1
#
_entry.id   AF-A0A7S4BJ36-F1
#
_cell.length_a   1.000
_cell.length_b   1.000
_cell.length_c   1.000
_cell.angle_alpha   90.00
_cell.angle_beta   90.00
_cell.angle_gamma   90.00
#
_symmetry.space_group_name_H-M   'P 1'
#
loop_
_entity.id
_entity.type
_entity.pdbx_description
1 polymer ?
#
loop_
_entity_poly.entity_id
_entity_poly.type
_entity_poly.pdbx_seq_one_letter_code
_entity_poly.pdbx_strand_id
1 'polypeptide(L)'
;GVACTELAPTPPDEPARDVQTVSEGRVRKVGGAASLRNRLTLVHSLAHAENVAIDLMWDVIARFSADVPLKHVESFCSDFVEAAAQEAHHFLLWTARLRSLGADFGSLPTHAGLWKAAHRTRHSLAARLAIEHMALEARGLDVSEKTLFRLRACGDETSAALLRFIASEEVGHVGAALRWFVKLGESESESGRGESEIVRGESKLCRGESEVVRGESKIG
;
A
#
# COMPACT_ATOMS: atom_id res chain seq x y z
N GLY A 1 8.74 -24.19 37.88
CA GLY A 1 8.72 -23.67 36.51
C GLY A 1 7.82 -22.46 36.51
N VAL A 2 8.39 -21.27 36.30
CA VAL A 2 7.59 -20.05 36.16
C VAL A 2 6.96 -20.10 34.78
N ALA A 3 5.64 -20.06 34.72
CA ALA A 3 4.92 -19.93 33.46
C ALA A 3 5.23 -18.54 32.88
N CYS A 4 6.16 -18.49 31.91
CA CYS A 4 6.29 -17.33 31.03
C CYS A 4 5.12 -17.33 30.05
N THR A 5 3.94 -16.94 30.54
CA THR A 5 2.90 -16.34 29.71
C THR A 5 2.94 -14.84 29.94
N GLU A 6 4.08 -14.21 29.69
CA GLU A 6 4.03 -12.80 29.29
C GLU A 6 3.36 -12.79 27.92
N LEU A 7 2.10 -12.38 27.89
CA LEU A 7 1.41 -12.04 26.66
C LEU A 7 2.32 -11.10 25.89
N ALA A 8 2.74 -11.50 24.68
CA ALA A 8 3.49 -10.62 23.80
C ALA A 8 2.77 -9.26 23.75
N PRO A 9 3.51 -8.13 23.88
CA PRO A 9 2.88 -6.82 23.95
C PRO A 9 2.02 -6.59 22.70
N THR A 10 0.78 -6.20 22.91
CA THR A 10 -0.13 -5.88 21.80
C THR A 10 0.40 -4.63 21.09
N PRO A 11 0.59 -4.67 19.75
CA PRO A 11 1.03 -3.49 19.01
C PRO A 11 0.02 -2.36 19.20
N PRO A 12 0.48 -1.10 19.34
CA PRO A 12 -0.42 0.03 19.56
C PRO A 12 -1.41 0.20 18.39
N ASP A 13 -2.57 0.80 18.65
CA ASP A 13 -3.58 1.05 17.61
C ASP A 13 -3.16 2.16 16.63
N GLU A 14 -2.27 3.05 17.07
CA GLU A 14 -1.70 4.13 16.28
C GLU A 14 -0.20 4.28 16.55
N PRO A 15 0.60 4.70 15.57
CA PRO A 15 2.02 4.90 15.79
C PRO A 15 2.24 6.14 16.64
N ALA A 16 3.22 6.09 17.54
CA ALA A 16 3.60 7.26 18.33
C ALA A 16 4.30 8.29 17.42
N ARG A 17 3.56 9.29 16.94
CA ARG A 17 4.08 10.35 16.06
C ARG A 17 3.79 11.74 16.60
N ASP A 18 4.80 12.60 16.52
CA ASP A 18 4.70 14.04 16.76
C ASP A 18 4.63 14.80 15.42
N VAL A 19 3.59 14.51 14.62
CA VAL A 19 3.33 15.21 13.35
C VAL A 19 1.88 15.71 13.35
N GLN A 20 1.69 16.99 13.02
CA GLN A 20 0.37 17.59 12.97
C GLN A 20 -0.49 16.95 11.87
N THR A 21 -1.47 16.16 12.30
CA THR A 21 -2.42 15.50 11.42
C THR A 21 -3.72 16.31 11.32
N VAL A 22 -4.25 16.48 10.11
CA VAL A 22 -5.56 17.10 9.87
C VAL A 22 -6.49 16.14 9.14
N SER A 23 -7.80 16.38 9.21
CA SER A 23 -8.78 15.56 8.50
C SER A 23 -8.61 15.69 6.97
N GLU A 24 -8.94 14.62 6.23
CA GLU A 24 -8.72 14.51 4.77
C GLU A 24 -9.34 15.66 3.94
N GLY A 25 -10.41 16.29 4.43
CA GLY A 25 -11.04 17.46 3.78
C GLY A 25 -10.43 18.82 4.13
N ARG A 26 -9.50 18.87 5.09
CA ARG A 26 -8.81 20.09 5.54
C ARG A 26 -7.39 20.23 4.99
N VAL A 27 -6.79 19.16 4.48
CA VAL A 27 -5.59 19.28 3.64
C VAL A 27 -6.02 19.87 2.31
N ARG A 28 -5.43 21.01 1.93
CA ARG A 28 -5.69 21.62 0.62
C ARG A 28 -5.28 20.63 -0.47
N LYS A 29 -6.16 20.37 -1.44
CA LYS A 29 -5.81 19.59 -2.65
C LYS A 29 -4.51 20.15 -3.23
N VAL A 30 -3.54 19.28 -3.48
CA VAL A 30 -2.28 19.66 -4.15
C VAL A 30 -2.66 20.22 -5.53
N GLY A 31 -2.52 21.53 -5.71
CA GLY A 31 -2.66 22.18 -7.01
C GLY A 31 -1.54 21.74 -7.96
N GLY A 32 -1.58 22.15 -9.23
CA GLY A 32 -0.49 21.85 -10.17
C GLY A 32 0.88 22.24 -9.60
N ALA A 33 1.93 21.45 -9.87
CA ALA A 33 3.29 21.64 -9.35
C ALA A 33 4.00 22.92 -9.86
N ALA A 34 3.30 23.82 -10.55
CA ALA A 34 3.84 25.04 -11.14
C ALA A 34 4.38 26.04 -10.11
N SER A 35 3.81 26.12 -8.90
CA SER A 35 4.31 27.01 -7.84
C SER A 35 5.22 26.26 -6.87
N LEU A 36 6.23 26.95 -6.31
CA LEU A 36 7.11 26.39 -5.27
C LEU A 36 6.30 25.82 -4.09
N ARG A 37 5.24 26.53 -3.65
CA ARG A 37 4.36 26.06 -2.58
C ARG A 37 3.67 24.73 -2.92
N ASN A 38 3.23 24.54 -4.17
CA ASN A 38 2.61 23.29 -4.59
C ASN A 38 3.63 22.15 -4.69
N ARG A 39 4.87 22.44 -5.13
CA ARG A 39 5.98 21.46 -5.10
C ARG A 39 6.32 21.04 -3.68
N LEU A 40 6.44 21.99 -2.76
CA LEU A 40 6.65 21.70 -1.33
C LEU A 40 5.55 20.82 -0.76
N THR A 41 4.28 21.14 -1.05
CA THR A 41 3.14 20.33 -0.59
C THR A 41 3.19 18.91 -1.16
N LEU A 42 3.52 18.77 -2.45
CA LEU A 42 3.63 17.48 -3.12
C LEU A 42 4.77 16.63 -2.53
N VAL A 43 5.97 17.17 -2.48
CA VAL A 43 7.17 16.47 -1.96
C VAL A 43 7.00 16.11 -0.49
N HIS A 44 6.41 17.00 0.32
CA HIS A 44 6.10 16.70 1.72
C HIS A 44 5.05 15.58 1.84
N SER A 45 4.04 15.55 0.98
CA SER A 45 3.03 14.48 0.97
C SER A 45 3.65 13.13 0.59
N LEU A 46 4.59 13.10 -0.34
CA LEU A 46 5.34 11.89 -0.72
C LEU A 46 6.22 11.42 0.44
N ALA A 47 6.97 12.33 1.08
CA ALA A 47 7.73 12.01 2.29
C ALA A 47 6.84 11.44 3.40
N HIS A 48 5.63 12.00 3.60
CA HIS A 48 4.70 11.49 4.59
C HIS A 48 4.17 10.09 4.24
N ALA A 49 3.96 9.79 2.96
CA ALA A 49 3.56 8.46 2.52
C ALA A 49 4.62 7.42 2.90
N GLU A 50 5.89 7.61 2.52
CA GLU A 50 6.96 6.65 2.85
C GLU A 50 7.14 6.53 4.36
N ASN A 51 7.03 7.67 5.07
CA ASN A 51 7.15 7.63 6.51
C ASN A 51 6.05 6.77 7.12
N VAL A 52 4.80 6.90 6.70
CA VAL A 52 3.71 6.02 7.15
C VAL A 52 3.94 4.58 6.71
N ALA A 53 4.48 4.33 5.53
CA ALA A 53 4.79 3.00 5.02
C ALA A 53 5.77 2.25 5.96
N ILE A 54 6.80 2.91 6.49
CA ILE A 54 7.69 2.33 7.52
C ILE A 54 6.87 1.73 8.68
N ASP A 55 5.91 2.48 9.22
CA ASP A 55 5.09 2.02 10.33
C ASP A 55 4.17 0.87 9.90
N LEU A 56 3.65 0.89 8.68
CA LEU A 56 2.82 -0.19 8.15
C LEU A 56 3.61 -1.50 8.04
N MET A 57 4.86 -1.44 7.58
CA MET A 57 5.73 -2.62 7.52
C MET A 57 6.05 -3.18 8.91
N TRP A 58 6.25 -2.33 9.91
CA TRP A 58 6.42 -2.79 11.29
C TRP A 58 5.11 -3.29 11.93
N ASP A 59 3.98 -2.64 11.64
CA ASP A 59 2.65 -3.04 12.12
C ASP A 59 2.30 -4.44 11.62
N VAL A 60 2.56 -4.74 10.34
CA VAL A 60 2.22 -6.05 9.78
C VAL A 60 3.05 -7.17 10.43
N ILE A 61 4.33 -6.93 10.70
CA ILE A 61 5.21 -7.86 11.43
C ILE A 61 4.69 -8.07 12.86
N ALA A 62 4.52 -6.96 13.59
CA ALA A 62 4.20 -7.00 15.01
C ALA A 62 2.82 -7.60 15.28
N ARG A 63 1.86 -7.37 14.38
CA ARG A 63 0.45 -7.76 14.57
C ARG A 63 0.13 -9.16 14.06
N PHE A 64 0.75 -9.59 12.96
CA PHE A 64 0.31 -10.78 12.24
C PHE A 64 1.35 -11.89 12.12
N SER A 65 2.56 -11.73 12.66
CA SER A 65 3.56 -12.81 12.64
C SER A 65 3.08 -14.10 13.31
N ALA A 66 2.17 -14.01 14.29
CA ALA A 66 1.52 -15.17 14.92
C ALA A 66 0.49 -15.88 14.02
N ASP A 67 -0.05 -15.20 13.01
CA ASP A 67 -1.01 -15.74 12.04
C ASP A 67 -0.31 -16.45 10.87
N VAL A 68 1.01 -16.33 10.78
CA VAL A 68 1.84 -16.99 9.76
C VAL A 68 2.30 -18.35 10.26
N PRO A 69 2.25 -19.42 9.44
CA PRO A 69 2.79 -20.73 9.84
C PRO A 69 4.24 -20.63 10.30
N LEU A 70 4.58 -21.28 11.44
CA LEU A 70 5.91 -21.17 12.08
C LEU A 70 7.09 -21.34 11.11
N LYS A 71 6.98 -22.28 10.16
CA LYS A 71 7.99 -22.54 9.11
C LYS A 71 8.23 -21.36 8.14
N HIS A 72 7.43 -20.31 8.20
CA HIS A 72 7.44 -19.17 7.28
C HIS A 72 7.59 -17.83 7.99
N VAL A 73 7.52 -17.78 9.32
CA VAL A 73 7.60 -16.53 10.11
C VAL A 73 8.91 -15.78 9.83
N GLU A 74 10.05 -16.48 9.77
CA GLU A 74 11.34 -15.85 9.49
C GLU A 74 11.35 -15.16 8.11
N SER A 75 10.93 -15.87 7.06
CA SER A 75 10.87 -15.29 5.71
C SER A 75 9.84 -14.17 5.60
N PHE A 76 8.72 -14.27 6.33
CA PHE A 76 7.70 -13.21 6.37
C PHE A 76 8.27 -11.95 6.99
N CYS A 77 8.87 -12.07 8.19
CA CYS A 77 9.51 -10.95 8.85
C CYS A 77 10.64 -10.37 8.00
N SER A 78 11.46 -11.22 7.35
CA SER A 78 12.56 -10.76 6.49
C SER A 78 12.05 -9.89 5.34
N ASP A 79 11.03 -10.33 4.61
CA ASP A 79 10.46 -9.57 3.48
C ASP A 79 9.96 -8.19 3.94
N PHE A 80 9.26 -8.11 5.08
CA PHE A 80 8.72 -6.83 5.58
C PHE A 80 9.78 -5.96 6.27
N VAL A 81 10.83 -6.53 6.86
CA VAL A 81 11.98 -5.76 7.37
C VAL A 81 12.75 -5.13 6.20
N GLU A 82 12.93 -5.86 5.11
CA GLU A 82 13.55 -5.32 3.89
C GLU A 82 12.72 -4.18 3.31
N ALA A 83 11.40 -4.37 3.18
CA ALA A 83 10.49 -3.31 2.76
C ALA A 83 10.57 -2.08 3.69
N ALA A 84 10.54 -2.27 5.02
CA ALA A 84 10.66 -1.17 5.98
C ALA A 84 11.98 -0.39 5.82
N ALA A 85 13.08 -1.08 5.51
CA ALA A 85 14.36 -0.45 5.26
C ALA A 85 14.36 0.36 3.95
N GLN A 86 13.71 -0.14 2.90
CA GLN A 86 13.52 0.58 1.64
C GLN A 86 12.68 1.85 1.86
N GLU A 87 11.57 1.76 2.59
CA GLU A 87 10.74 2.93 2.91
C GLU A 87 11.46 3.99 3.75
N ALA A 88 12.31 3.54 4.69
CA ALA A 88 13.17 4.45 5.43
C ALA A 88 14.16 5.18 4.51
N HIS A 89 14.72 4.48 3.51
CA HIS A 89 15.57 5.09 2.51
C HIS A 89 14.80 6.08 1.62
N HIS A 90 13.63 5.70 1.11
CA HIS A 90 12.76 6.57 0.32
C HIS A 90 12.39 7.85 1.08
N PHE A 91 12.01 7.71 2.36
CA PHE A 91 11.74 8.84 3.25
C PHE A 91 12.93 9.78 3.37
N LEU A 92 14.14 9.24 3.57
CA LEU A 92 15.36 10.06 3.66
C LEU A 92 15.65 10.81 2.36
N LEU A 93 15.44 10.18 1.20
CA LEU A 93 15.59 10.84 -0.10
C LEU A 93 14.58 11.98 -0.27
N TRP A 94 13.31 11.76 0.08
CA TRP A 94 12.28 12.80 -0.01
C TRP A 94 12.51 13.95 0.97
N THR A 95 12.92 13.67 2.20
CA THR A 95 13.23 14.72 3.17
C THR A 95 14.46 15.53 2.77
N ALA A 96 15.48 14.90 2.19
CA ALA A 96 16.60 15.62 1.57
C ALA A 96 16.12 16.51 0.41
N ARG A 97 15.23 16.00 -0.45
CA ARG A 97 14.64 16.80 -1.53
C ARG A 97 13.83 17.97 -0.98
N LEU A 98 13.03 17.76 0.05
CA LEU A 98 12.21 18.80 0.68
C LEU A 98 13.09 19.93 1.25
N ARG A 99 14.19 19.60 1.92
CA ARG A 99 15.18 20.57 2.41
C ARG A 99 15.80 21.38 1.29
N SER A 100 16.13 20.75 0.16
CA SER A 100 16.66 21.46 -1.01
C SER A 100 15.66 22.46 -1.62
N LEU A 101 14.36 22.31 -1.33
CA LEU A 101 13.30 23.24 -1.72
C LEU A 101 12.99 24.30 -0.64
N GLY A 102 13.69 24.25 0.50
CA GLY A 102 13.59 25.24 1.59
C GLY A 102 12.55 24.91 2.65
N ALA A 103 12.19 23.64 2.87
CA ALA A 103 11.32 23.22 3.97
C ALA A 103 11.79 21.92 4.63
N ASP A 104 11.32 21.67 5.84
CA ASP A 104 11.55 20.42 6.57
C ASP A 104 10.30 19.53 6.61
N PHE A 105 10.50 18.24 6.84
CA PHE A 105 9.39 17.35 7.13
C PHE A 105 8.65 17.79 8.40
N GLY A 106 7.33 17.58 8.44
CA GLY A 106 6.47 18.09 9.51
C GLY A 106 6.10 19.58 9.43
N SER A 107 6.70 20.37 8.52
CA SER A 107 6.36 21.80 8.36
C SER A 107 4.98 22.07 7.73
N LEU A 108 4.36 21.05 7.14
CA LEU A 108 3.04 21.10 6.54
C LEU A 108 2.12 20.05 7.18
N PRO A 109 0.80 20.30 7.25
CA PRO A 109 -0.15 19.35 7.82
C PRO A 109 -0.28 18.10 6.94
N THR A 110 -0.42 16.95 7.58
CA THR A 110 -0.57 15.64 6.90
C THR A 110 -1.96 15.05 7.10
N HIS A 111 -2.30 14.03 6.31
CA HIS A 111 -3.53 13.25 6.50
C HIS A 111 -3.24 11.83 7.02
N ALA A 112 -4.21 11.24 7.72
CA ALA A 112 -4.12 9.88 8.25
C ALA A 112 -4.74 8.79 7.33
N GLY A 113 -4.94 9.07 6.03
CA GLY A 113 -5.68 8.19 5.13
C GLY A 113 -5.15 6.74 5.07
N LEU A 114 -3.82 6.58 4.98
CA LEU A 114 -3.17 5.26 4.96
C LEU A 114 -3.37 4.51 6.29
N TRP A 115 -3.13 5.16 7.43
CA TRP A 115 -3.31 4.52 8.73
C TRP A 115 -4.77 4.14 9.04
N LYS A 116 -5.74 4.88 8.50
CA LYS A 116 -7.16 4.47 8.59
C LYS A 116 -7.45 3.18 7.83
N ALA A 117 -6.75 2.91 6.72
CA ALA A 117 -6.85 1.63 6.05
C ALA A 117 -6.30 0.51 6.95
N ALA A 118 -5.10 0.71 7.52
CA ALA A 118 -4.48 -0.16 8.53
C ALA A 118 -5.42 -0.52 9.67
N HIS A 119 -6.01 0.51 10.26
CA HIS A 119 -6.92 0.31 11.37
C HIS A 119 -8.14 -0.53 10.96
N ARG A 120 -8.68 -0.35 9.75
CA ARG A 120 -9.85 -1.13 9.26
C ARG A 120 -9.51 -2.59 8.98
N THR A 121 -8.28 -2.91 8.62
CA THR A 121 -7.84 -4.27 8.25
C THR A 121 -7.13 -5.01 9.39
N ARG A 122 -6.92 -4.36 10.55
CA ARG A 122 -6.15 -4.87 11.71
C ARG A 122 -6.54 -6.25 12.26
N HIS A 123 -7.69 -6.77 11.84
CA HIS A 123 -8.27 -8.04 12.30
C HIS A 123 -8.03 -9.21 11.33
N SER A 124 -7.37 -8.99 10.19
CA SER A 124 -7.11 -10.04 9.19
C SER A 124 -5.84 -9.73 8.41
N LEU A 125 -4.86 -10.64 8.48
CA LEU A 125 -3.64 -10.55 7.67
C LEU A 125 -3.96 -10.56 6.18
N ALA A 126 -4.89 -11.40 5.72
CA ALA A 126 -5.31 -11.43 4.32
C ALA A 126 -5.88 -10.08 3.87
N ALA A 127 -6.76 -9.46 4.68
CA ALA A 127 -7.29 -8.13 4.38
C ALA A 127 -6.19 -7.05 4.39
N ARG A 128 -5.23 -7.14 5.33
CA ARG A 128 -4.08 -6.22 5.42
C ARG A 128 -3.24 -6.27 4.15
N LEU A 129 -2.84 -7.45 3.72
CA LEU A 129 -2.03 -7.64 2.50
C LEU A 129 -2.78 -7.15 1.26
N ALA A 130 -4.06 -7.53 1.10
CA ALA A 130 -4.84 -7.18 -0.08
C ALA A 130 -5.12 -5.68 -0.21
N ILE A 131 -5.48 -5.01 0.90
CA ILE A 131 -5.86 -3.61 0.85
C ILE A 131 -4.65 -2.70 0.88
N GLU A 132 -3.74 -2.87 1.83
CA GLU A 132 -2.61 -1.94 1.99
C GLU A 132 -1.47 -2.29 1.06
N HIS A 133 -0.87 -3.46 1.25
CA HIS A 133 0.37 -3.80 0.56
C HIS A 133 0.18 -4.22 -0.91
N MET A 134 -1.06 -4.34 -1.38
CA MET A 134 -1.38 -4.59 -2.79
C MET A 134 -2.17 -3.43 -3.41
N ALA A 135 -3.41 -3.19 -2.96
CA ALA A 135 -4.28 -2.23 -3.64
C ALA A 135 -3.85 -0.76 -3.45
N LEU A 136 -3.42 -0.37 -2.24
CA LEU A 136 -2.95 0.99 -2.00
C LEU A 136 -1.57 1.24 -2.63
N GLU A 137 -0.67 0.26 -2.60
CA GLU A 137 0.61 0.35 -3.31
C GLU A 137 0.44 0.44 -4.83
N ALA A 138 -0.39 -0.41 -5.43
CA ALA A 138 -0.70 -0.33 -6.86
C ALA A 138 -1.32 1.03 -7.24
N ARG A 139 -2.21 1.56 -6.40
CA ARG A 139 -2.73 2.91 -6.57
C ARG A 139 -1.64 3.98 -6.41
N GLY A 140 -0.66 3.76 -5.54
CA GLY A 140 0.53 4.59 -5.39
C GLY A 140 1.33 4.68 -6.69
N LEU A 141 1.53 3.55 -7.38
CA LEU A 141 2.15 3.49 -8.70
C LEU A 141 1.38 4.31 -9.75
N ASP A 142 0.05 4.13 -9.84
CA ASP A 142 -0.81 4.90 -10.75
C ASP A 142 -0.73 6.42 -10.51
N VAL A 143 -0.68 6.81 -9.23
CA VAL A 143 -0.55 8.21 -8.83
C VAL A 143 0.85 8.74 -9.14
N SER A 144 1.89 7.90 -8.96
CA SER A 144 3.28 8.24 -9.23
C SER A 144 3.51 8.56 -10.70
N GLU A 145 2.95 7.78 -11.63
CA GLU A 145 3.05 8.08 -13.06
C GLU A 145 2.47 9.46 -13.41
N LYS A 146 1.26 9.75 -12.94
CA LYS A 146 0.60 11.05 -13.16
C LYS A 146 1.37 12.19 -12.49
N THR A 147 1.98 11.92 -11.34
CA THR A 147 2.77 12.91 -10.59
C THR A 147 4.10 13.21 -11.29
N LEU A 148 4.75 12.18 -11.83
CA LEU A 148 5.96 12.30 -12.63
C LEU A 148 5.73 13.21 -13.83
N PHE A 149 4.66 12.99 -14.59
CA PHE A 149 4.31 13.86 -15.73
C PHE A 149 4.16 15.32 -15.29
N ARG A 150 3.45 15.57 -14.18
CA ARG A 150 3.25 16.92 -13.64
C ARG A 150 4.55 17.60 -13.19
N LEU A 151 5.47 16.85 -12.57
CA LEU A 151 6.77 17.35 -12.13
C LEU A 151 7.64 17.77 -13.32
N ARG A 152 7.69 16.94 -14.37
CA ARG A 152 8.40 17.26 -15.61
C ARG A 152 7.81 18.48 -16.32
N ALA A 153 6.48 18.56 -16.40
CA ALA A 153 5.79 19.70 -17.01
C ALA A 153 6.09 21.05 -16.33
N CYS A 154 6.50 21.04 -15.05
CA CYS A 154 6.93 22.25 -14.33
C CYS A 154 8.47 22.39 -14.20
N GLY A 155 9.24 21.57 -14.93
CA GLY A 155 10.70 21.61 -14.96
C GLY A 155 11.39 21.07 -13.69
N ASP A 156 10.68 20.34 -12.84
CA ASP A 156 11.25 19.72 -11.63
C ASP A 156 11.75 18.29 -11.94
N GLU A 157 12.78 18.21 -12.78
CA GLU A 157 13.37 16.93 -13.17
C GLU A 157 14.03 16.19 -12.01
N THR A 158 14.54 16.90 -11.00
CA THR A 158 15.13 16.28 -9.81
C THR A 158 14.09 15.47 -9.04
N SER A 159 12.92 16.05 -8.74
CA SER A 159 11.84 15.33 -8.07
C SER A 159 11.24 14.24 -8.97
N ALA A 160 11.18 14.46 -10.29
CA ALA A 160 10.67 13.47 -11.24
C ALA A 160 11.58 12.23 -11.35
N ALA A 161 12.90 12.43 -11.34
CA ALA A 161 13.88 11.35 -11.35
C ALA A 161 13.82 10.54 -10.04
N LEU A 162 13.71 11.23 -8.90
CA LEU A 162 13.55 10.59 -7.60
C LEU A 162 12.27 9.75 -7.53
N LEU A 163 11.13 10.30 -7.97
CA LEU A 163 9.85 9.58 -8.00
C LEU A 163 9.90 8.35 -8.90
N ARG A 164 10.59 8.44 -10.05
CA ARG A 164 10.78 7.29 -10.95
C ARG A 164 11.57 6.17 -10.29
N PHE A 165 12.64 6.53 -9.59
CA PHE A 165 13.49 5.57 -8.90
C PHE A 165 12.68 4.84 -7.82
N ILE A 166 12.04 5.58 -6.92
CA ILE A 166 11.22 5.01 -5.85
C ILE A 166 10.10 4.12 -6.41
N ALA A 167 9.33 4.63 -7.39
CA ALA A 167 8.25 3.85 -8.00
C ALA A 167 8.72 2.54 -8.66
N SER A 168 10.01 2.40 -9.01
CA SER A 168 10.55 1.14 -9.52
C SER A 168 10.84 0.13 -8.42
N GLU A 169 11.14 0.57 -7.19
CA GLU A 169 11.32 -0.29 -6.02
C GLU A 169 9.97 -0.77 -5.46
N GLU A 170 8.92 0.07 -5.52
CA GLU A 170 7.56 -0.25 -5.05
C GLU A 170 6.91 -1.47 -5.73
N VAL A 171 7.31 -1.80 -6.96
CA VAL A 171 6.84 -3.03 -7.64
C VAL A 171 7.24 -4.29 -6.85
N GLY A 172 8.40 -4.25 -6.20
CA GLY A 172 8.89 -5.34 -5.36
C GLY A 172 8.00 -5.58 -4.14
N HIS A 173 7.48 -4.51 -3.52
CA HIS A 173 6.61 -4.59 -2.34
C HIS A 173 5.27 -5.22 -2.67
N VAL A 174 4.64 -4.79 -3.77
CA VAL A 174 3.39 -5.40 -4.28
C VAL A 174 3.61 -6.89 -4.55
N GLY A 175 4.75 -7.23 -5.15
CA GLY A 175 5.13 -8.62 -5.41
C GLY A 175 5.26 -9.44 -4.12
N ALA A 176 5.90 -8.90 -3.08
CA ALA A 176 6.02 -9.56 -1.78
C ALA A 176 4.66 -9.78 -1.13
N ALA A 177 3.80 -8.76 -1.11
CA ALA A 177 2.46 -8.85 -0.55
C ALA A 177 1.60 -9.92 -1.26
N LEU A 178 1.64 -9.96 -2.60
CA LEU A 178 0.92 -10.94 -3.39
C LEU A 178 1.39 -12.38 -3.09
N ARG A 179 2.71 -12.61 -2.97
CA ARG A 179 3.25 -13.93 -2.62
C ARG A 179 2.71 -14.41 -1.27
N TRP A 180 2.69 -13.53 -0.27
CA TRP A 180 2.17 -13.86 1.07
C TRP A 180 0.66 -14.08 1.05
N PHE A 181 -0.09 -13.27 0.31
CA PHE A 181 -1.53 -13.43 0.16
C PHE A 181 -1.90 -14.79 -0.44
N VAL A 182 -1.23 -15.18 -1.53
CA VAL A 182 -1.44 -16.49 -2.17
C VAL A 182 -1.12 -17.63 -1.20
N LYS A 183 0.02 -17.54 -0.49
CA LYS A 183 0.45 -18.57 0.45
C LYS A 183 -0.53 -18.78 1.61
N LEU A 184 -1.17 -17.72 2.09
CA LEU A 184 -2.21 -17.82 3.12
C LEU A 184 -3.43 -18.59 2.58
N GLY A 185 -3.89 -18.27 1.37
CA GLY A 185 -5.02 -18.98 0.74
C GLY A 185 -4.75 -20.47 0.49
N GLU A 186 -3.52 -20.83 0.12
CA GLU A 186 -3.12 -22.25 -0.01
C GLU A 186 -3.19 -22.98 1.34
N SER A 187 -2.71 -22.36 2.42
CA SER A 187 -2.73 -22.97 3.75
C SER A 187 -4.15 -23.18 4.30
N GLU A 188 -5.09 -22.28 4.01
CA GLU A 188 -6.50 -22.45 4.34
C GLU A 188 -7.14 -23.61 3.54
N SER A 189 -6.77 -23.76 2.27
CA SER A 189 -7.25 -24.84 1.41
C SER A 189 -6.72 -26.23 1.83
N GLU A 190 -5.50 -26.30 2.38
CA GLU A 190 -4.91 -27.54 2.90
C GLU A 190 -5.49 -27.91 4.28
N SER A 191 -5.75 -26.92 5.13
CA SER A 191 -6.41 -27.12 6.43
C SER A 191 -7.92 -27.39 6.29
N GLY A 192 -8.51 -27.07 5.14
CA GLY A 192 -9.93 -27.15 4.81
C GLY A 192 -10.36 -28.34 3.94
N ARG A 193 -9.74 -29.52 4.06
CA ARG A 193 -10.33 -30.78 3.51
C ARG A 193 -11.54 -31.24 4.35
N GLY A 194 -12.53 -30.36 4.44
CA GLY A 194 -13.87 -30.58 4.94
C GLY A 194 -14.81 -29.64 4.18
N GLU A 195 -15.45 -30.18 3.14
CA GLU A 195 -16.63 -29.66 2.43
C GLU A 195 -16.45 -28.44 1.52
N SER A 196 -16.14 -28.75 0.26
CA SER A 196 -16.38 -27.91 -0.91
C SER A 196 -17.87 -27.83 -1.25
N GLU A 197 -18.54 -26.72 -0.96
CA GLU A 197 -19.84 -26.40 -1.56
C GLU A 197 -19.94 -24.90 -1.93
N ILE A 198 -19.01 -24.40 -2.76
CA ILE A 198 -19.15 -23.09 -3.40
C ILE A 198 -18.98 -23.16 -4.94
N VAL A 199 -18.38 -24.23 -5.49
CA VAL A 199 -18.28 -24.42 -6.95
C VAL A 199 -19.49 -25.16 -7.51
N ARG A 200 -20.69 -24.62 -7.30
CA ARG A 200 -21.91 -25.00 -8.08
C ARG A 200 -22.76 -23.79 -8.50
N GLY A 201 -22.24 -22.57 -8.39
CA GLY A 201 -22.93 -21.35 -8.83
C GLY A 201 -22.65 -20.92 -10.28
N GLU A 202 -21.52 -21.34 -10.87
CA GLU A 202 -21.08 -20.83 -12.17
C GLU A 202 -21.30 -21.84 -13.30
N SER A 203 -22.56 -22.09 -13.64
CA SER A 203 -22.89 -22.80 -14.90
C SER A 203 -24.22 -22.37 -15.52
N LYS A 204 -24.81 -21.25 -15.09
CA LYS A 204 -26.03 -20.69 -15.70
C LYS A 204 -25.92 -19.28 -16.27
N LEU A 205 -24.79 -18.57 -16.14
CA LEU A 205 -24.66 -17.22 -16.70
C LEU A 205 -24.03 -17.18 -18.10
N CYS A 206 -23.31 -18.22 -18.54
CA CYS A 206 -22.66 -18.26 -19.86
C CYS A 206 -23.45 -18.99 -20.96
N ARG A 207 -24.78 -19.16 -20.80
CA ARG A 207 -25.65 -19.76 -21.84
C ARG A 207 -26.74 -18.80 -22.35
N GLY A 208 -26.57 -17.50 -22.16
CA GLY A 208 -27.53 -16.47 -22.58
C GLY A 208 -27.14 -15.64 -23.80
N GLU A 209 -25.91 -15.74 -24.32
CA GLU A 209 -25.45 -14.90 -25.44
C GLU A 209 -24.96 -15.75 -26.60
N SER A 210 -25.88 -16.43 -27.27
CA SER A 210 -25.63 -17.07 -28.56
C SER A 210 -26.91 -17.16 -29.38
N GLU A 211 -27.68 -16.07 -29.47
CA GLU A 211 -28.85 -16.04 -30.37
C GLU A 211 -29.27 -14.62 -30.81
N VAL A 212 -28.32 -13.77 -31.23
CA VAL A 212 -28.66 -12.57 -32.04
C VAL A 212 -27.55 -12.29 -33.07
N VAL A 213 -27.26 -13.25 -33.94
CA VAL A 213 -26.64 -12.96 -35.25
C VAL A 213 -27.18 -13.97 -36.26
N ARG A 214 -28.37 -13.71 -36.81
CA ARG A 214 -28.81 -14.22 -38.12
C ARG A 214 -30.11 -13.56 -38.54
N GLY A 215 -30.08 -12.93 -39.71
CA GLY A 215 -31.22 -12.41 -40.45
C GLY A 215 -31.09 -10.90 -40.67
N GLU A 216 -31.02 -10.35 -41.87
CA GLU A 216 -31.11 -10.87 -43.23
C GLU A 216 -30.64 -9.72 -44.13
N SER A 217 -29.89 -10.05 -45.19
CA SER A 217 -29.66 -9.13 -46.31
C SER A 217 -30.60 -9.56 -47.44
N LYS A 218 -31.09 -8.58 -48.22
CA LYS A 218 -31.61 -8.69 -49.60
C LYS A 218 -33.07 -9.21 -49.74
N ILE A 219 -33.99 -8.71 -50.57
CA ILE A 219 -34.08 -7.81 -51.76
C ILE A 219 -35.56 -7.39 -51.87
N GLY A 220 -35.89 -6.24 -52.49
CA GLY A 220 -37.21 -6.02 -53.11
C GLY A 220 -37.73 -4.60 -53.01
#